data_AF-A0A0G3XA65-F1
#
_entry.id   AF-A0A0G3XA65-F1
#
_cell.length_a   1.000
_cell.length_b   1.000
_cell.length_c   1.000
_cell.angle_alpha   90.00
_cell.angle_beta   90.00
_cell.angle_gamma   90.00
#
_symmetry.space_group_name_H-M   'P 1'
#
loop_
_entity.id
_entity.type
_entity.pdbx_description
1 polymer ?
#
loop_
_entity_poly.entity_id
_entity_poly.type
_entity_poly.pdbx_seq_one_letter_code
_entity_poly.pdbx_strand_id
1 'polypeptide(L)'
;MEDAAEFEFEPLLSGAPADWALDPLDDRSGGMLAIRRVSLVRVACVAAETGARMQRDGLAGDPMDWMVERSPLFGGLAPIEACLERGAFLKAVTLHGLGLEADAAEMIYGRFGFLDARDDVESDND
;
A
#
# COMPACT_ATOMS: atom_id res chain seq x y z
N MET A 1 10.77 -18.34 -35.11
CA MET A 1 10.18 -17.02 -34.87
C MET A 1 9.48 -17.11 -33.53
N GLU A 2 9.70 -16.14 -32.67
CA GLU A 2 10.11 -16.31 -31.28
C GLU A 2 9.10 -16.92 -30.31
N ASP A 3 9.71 -17.58 -29.33
CA ASP A 3 9.19 -18.30 -28.17
C ASP A 3 8.46 -17.32 -27.24
N ALA A 4 7.13 -17.44 -27.18
CA ALA A 4 6.31 -16.70 -26.25
C ALA A 4 6.37 -17.41 -24.89
N ALA A 5 7.43 -17.12 -24.12
CA ALA A 5 7.50 -17.53 -22.74
C ALA A 5 6.29 -16.94 -21.99
N GLU A 6 5.36 -17.82 -21.59
CA GLU A 6 4.29 -17.48 -20.67
C GLU A 6 4.92 -17.01 -19.36
N PHE A 7 4.87 -15.71 -19.12
CA PHE A 7 5.34 -15.11 -17.88
C PHE A 7 4.31 -15.42 -16.80
N GLU A 8 4.48 -16.52 -16.08
CA GLU A 8 3.70 -16.81 -14.87
C GLU A 8 3.99 -15.70 -13.85
N PHE A 9 3.00 -14.84 -13.61
CA PHE A 9 3.05 -13.88 -12.51
C PHE A 9 2.92 -14.66 -11.21
N GLU A 10 4.05 -14.89 -10.54
CA GLU A 10 4.03 -15.35 -9.15
C GLU A 10 3.12 -14.42 -8.32
N PRO A 11 2.40 -14.95 -7.32
CA PRO A 11 1.60 -14.12 -6.44
C PRO A 11 2.51 -13.04 -5.85
N LEU A 12 2.15 -11.77 -6.04
CA LEU A 12 2.99 -10.59 -5.77
C LEU A 12 3.61 -10.51 -4.37
N LEU A 13 3.13 -11.34 -3.43
CA LEU A 13 3.49 -11.33 -2.03
C LEU A 13 3.87 -12.73 -1.50
N SER A 14 4.16 -13.71 -2.37
CA SER A 14 4.53 -15.08 -1.94
C SER A 14 6.00 -15.22 -1.47
N GLY A 15 6.69 -14.10 -1.22
CA GLY A 15 8.07 -14.07 -0.73
C GLY A 15 8.17 -13.81 0.77
N ALA A 16 9.30 -14.21 1.36
CA ALA A 16 9.72 -13.65 2.65
C ALA A 16 9.62 -12.12 2.57
N PRO A 17 9.07 -11.45 3.59
CA PRO A 17 8.62 -10.09 3.42
C PRO A 17 9.83 -9.17 3.20
N ALA A 18 9.73 -8.28 2.23
CA ALA A 18 10.87 -7.51 1.75
C ALA A 18 11.37 -6.56 2.84
N ASP A 19 12.69 -6.51 3.02
CA ASP A 19 13.32 -5.48 3.84
C ASP A 19 13.36 -4.18 3.03
N TRP A 20 12.52 -3.23 3.42
CA TRP A 20 12.37 -1.94 2.76
C TRP A 20 13.39 -0.90 3.26
N ALA A 21 14.32 -1.28 4.16
CA ALA A 21 15.47 -0.47 4.55
C ALA A 21 16.52 -0.40 3.42
N LEU A 22 16.13 0.16 2.28
CA LEU A 22 16.95 0.33 1.08
C LEU A 22 17.60 1.71 1.06
N ASP A 23 18.83 1.78 0.56
CA ASP A 23 19.49 3.05 0.26
C ASP A 23 18.98 3.57 -1.09
N PRO A 24 18.26 4.71 -1.15
CA PRO A 24 17.75 5.25 -2.41
C PRO A 24 18.85 5.71 -3.37
N LEU A 25 20.12 5.74 -2.94
CA LEU A 25 21.28 6.07 -3.77
C LEU A 25 22.06 4.84 -4.27
N ASP A 26 21.69 3.62 -3.89
CA ASP A 26 22.33 2.38 -4.35
C ASP A 26 21.48 1.61 -5.37
N ASP A 27 21.77 1.82 -6.66
CA ASP A 27 21.11 1.17 -7.80
C ASP A 27 21.30 -0.36 -7.87
N ARG A 28 22.13 -0.94 -6.99
CA ARG A 28 22.45 -2.39 -6.99
C ARG A 28 21.62 -3.19 -5.99
N SER A 29 20.86 -2.52 -5.13
CA SER A 29 20.03 -3.13 -4.09
C SER A 29 18.55 -3.11 -4.47
N GLY A 30 17.68 -3.76 -3.68
CA GLY A 30 16.21 -3.63 -3.81
C GLY A 30 15.50 -4.55 -4.80
N GLY A 31 16.21 -5.20 -5.72
CA GLY A 31 15.61 -6.16 -6.66
C GLY A 31 14.56 -5.54 -7.60
N MET A 32 13.73 -6.37 -8.21
CA MET A 32 12.67 -5.93 -9.13
C MET A 32 11.29 -6.32 -8.59
N LEU A 33 10.35 -5.35 -8.60
CA LEU A 33 8.96 -5.58 -8.25
C LEU A 33 8.05 -5.20 -9.43
N ALA A 34 7.30 -6.18 -9.95
CA ALA A 34 6.32 -5.93 -11.00
C ALA A 34 5.01 -5.42 -10.37
N ILE A 35 4.61 -4.18 -10.60
CA ILE A 35 3.36 -3.63 -10.06
C ILE A 35 2.48 -3.01 -11.13
N ARG A 36 1.16 -3.02 -10.91
CA ARG A 36 0.21 -2.30 -11.77
C ARG A 36 0.42 -0.79 -11.60
N ARG A 37 0.25 -0.02 -12.69
CA ARG A 37 0.39 1.45 -12.66
C ARG A 37 -0.49 2.11 -11.60
N VAL A 38 -1.73 1.63 -11.45
CA VAL A 38 -2.65 2.14 -10.41
C VAL A 38 -2.14 1.86 -9.00
N SER A 39 -1.48 0.72 -8.77
CA SER A 39 -0.90 0.37 -7.48
C SER A 39 0.26 1.29 -7.12
N LEU A 40 1.11 1.65 -8.10
CA LEU A 40 2.15 2.66 -7.89
C LEU A 40 1.57 4.03 -7.50
N VAL A 41 0.48 4.46 -8.16
CA VAL A 41 -0.21 5.72 -7.84
C VAL A 41 -0.77 5.68 -6.42
N ARG A 42 -1.34 4.55 -5.97
CA ARG A 42 -1.84 4.40 -4.60
C ARG A 42 -0.72 4.59 -3.57
N VAL A 43 0.41 3.93 -3.76
CA VAL A 43 1.58 4.05 -2.87
C VAL A 43 2.09 5.49 -2.82
N ALA A 44 2.25 6.14 -3.98
CA ALA A 44 2.69 7.53 -4.06
C ALA A 44 1.72 8.50 -3.35
N CYS A 45 0.42 8.28 -3.51
CA CYS A 45 -0.61 9.07 -2.84
C CYS A 45 -0.55 8.90 -1.31
N VAL A 46 -0.37 7.67 -0.81
CA VAL A 46 -0.26 7.44 0.64
C VAL A 46 0.98 8.11 1.20
N ALA A 47 2.14 7.97 0.54
CA ALA A 47 3.36 8.66 0.98
C ALA A 47 3.18 10.18 1.07
N ALA A 48 2.49 10.78 0.08
CA ALA A 48 2.18 12.21 0.09
C ALA A 48 1.26 12.59 1.28
N GLU A 49 0.21 11.83 1.54
CA GLU A 49 -0.69 12.06 2.67
C GLU A 49 -0.02 11.85 4.03
N THR A 50 0.86 10.85 4.15
CA THR A 50 1.66 10.60 5.35
C THR A 50 2.55 11.80 5.67
N GLY A 51 3.31 12.28 4.69
CA GLY A 51 4.14 13.49 4.84
C GLY A 51 3.31 14.73 5.17
N ALA A 52 2.19 14.94 4.45
CA ALA A 52 1.29 16.06 4.69
C ALA A 52 0.71 16.04 6.11
N ARG A 53 0.30 14.87 6.61
CA ARG A 53 -0.18 14.71 7.98
C ARG A 53 0.91 15.06 8.99
N MET A 54 2.10 14.49 8.86
CA MET A 54 3.18 14.71 9.84
C MET A 54 3.54 16.19 9.93
N GLN A 55 3.58 16.88 8.79
CA GLN A 55 3.79 18.33 8.76
C GLN A 55 2.62 19.11 9.36
N ARG A 56 1.38 18.77 9.00
CA ARG A 56 0.16 19.46 9.49
C ARG A 56 0.00 19.34 10.99
N ASP A 57 0.27 18.16 11.54
CA ASP A 57 -0.01 17.81 12.94
C ASP A 57 1.23 17.94 13.83
N GLY A 58 2.41 18.26 13.26
CA GLY A 58 3.66 18.43 14.00
C GLY A 58 4.20 17.12 14.61
N LEU A 59 3.97 15.99 13.93
CA LEU A 59 4.42 14.68 14.40
C LEU A 59 5.93 14.52 14.18
N ALA A 60 6.63 13.99 15.18
CA ALA A 60 8.09 13.91 15.21
C ALA A 60 8.69 12.71 14.44
N GLY A 61 7.88 11.92 13.73
CA GLY A 61 8.33 10.74 12.98
C GLY A 61 8.76 11.07 11.55
N ASP A 62 9.60 10.20 10.97
CA ASP A 62 9.90 10.24 9.53
C ASP A 62 8.72 9.59 8.75
N PRO A 63 8.15 10.26 7.73
CA PRO A 63 7.14 9.67 6.87
C PRO A 63 7.58 8.36 6.22
N MET A 64 8.87 8.23 5.88
CA MET A 64 9.41 7.02 5.28
C MET A 64 9.42 5.85 6.26
N ASP A 65 9.76 6.09 7.53
CA ASP A 65 9.70 5.05 8.57
C ASP A 65 8.28 4.48 8.65
N TRP A 66 7.26 5.34 8.64
CA TRP A 66 5.86 4.88 8.63
C TRP A 66 5.53 4.03 7.40
N MET A 67 6.04 4.40 6.21
CA MET A 67 5.74 3.67 4.97
C MET A 67 6.35 2.27 4.92
N VAL A 68 7.47 2.04 5.61
CA VAL A 68 8.25 0.80 5.52
C VAL A 68 8.12 -0.10 6.76
N GLU A 69 7.69 0.44 7.90
CA GLU A 69 7.47 -0.35 9.11
C GLU A 69 6.20 -1.21 9.02
N ARG A 70 6.28 -2.44 9.56
CA ARG A 70 5.13 -3.35 9.62
C ARG A 70 4.03 -2.79 10.51
N SER A 71 2.79 -2.91 10.06
CA SER A 71 1.64 -2.42 10.82
C SER A 71 0.58 -3.50 11.04
N PRO A 72 0.06 -3.66 12.28
CA PRO A 72 -1.14 -4.46 12.54
C PRO A 72 -2.36 -4.02 11.72
N LEU A 73 -2.47 -2.72 11.42
CA LEU A 73 -3.54 -2.16 10.57
C LEU A 73 -3.63 -2.82 9.18
N PHE A 74 -2.48 -3.32 8.70
CA PHE A 74 -2.32 -3.97 7.40
C PHE A 74 -2.00 -5.47 7.53
N GLY A 75 -2.37 -6.11 8.64
CA GLY A 75 -2.14 -7.53 8.85
C GLY A 75 -0.65 -7.91 8.92
N GLY A 76 0.20 -6.99 9.38
CA GLY A 76 1.64 -7.20 9.53
C GLY A 76 2.48 -6.89 8.28
N LEU A 77 1.85 -6.42 7.20
CA LEU A 77 2.54 -5.86 6.03
C LEU A 77 2.97 -4.41 6.29
N ALA A 78 4.01 -3.97 5.59
CA ALA A 78 4.36 -2.56 5.54
C ALA A 78 3.36 -1.78 4.66
N PRO A 79 3.05 -0.51 4.94
CA PRO A 79 2.12 0.27 4.12
C PRO A 79 2.52 0.37 2.64
N ILE A 80 3.82 0.44 2.33
CA ILE A 80 4.35 0.44 0.96
C ILE A 80 3.98 -0.83 0.17
N GLU A 81 3.79 -1.97 0.86
CA GLU A 81 3.33 -3.23 0.28
C GLU A 81 1.80 -3.31 0.27
N ALA A 82 1.19 -3.06 1.42
CA ALA A 82 -0.25 -3.23 1.59
C ALA A 82 -1.04 -2.30 0.65
N CYS A 83 -0.61 -1.05 0.50
CA CYS A 83 -1.30 -0.04 -0.30
C CYS A 83 -1.22 -0.27 -1.82
N LEU A 84 -0.53 -1.31 -2.29
CA LEU A 84 -0.71 -1.81 -3.65
C LEU A 84 -2.18 -2.20 -3.90
N GLU A 85 -2.85 -2.66 -2.86
CA GLU A 85 -4.27 -3.05 -2.87
C GLU A 85 -5.20 -1.90 -2.48
N ARG A 86 -6.38 -1.87 -3.12
CA ARG A 86 -7.37 -0.79 -2.97
C ARG A 86 -7.84 -0.62 -1.52
N GLY A 87 -8.10 -1.73 -0.83
CA GLY A 87 -8.63 -1.70 0.54
C GLY A 87 -7.66 -1.06 1.53
N ALA A 88 -6.39 -1.49 1.52
CA ALA A 88 -5.35 -0.92 2.37
C ALA A 88 -5.04 0.54 2.02
N PHE A 89 -5.03 0.89 0.72
CA PHE A 89 -4.90 2.28 0.27
C PHE A 89 -5.96 3.19 0.89
N LEU A 90 -7.24 2.79 0.83
CA LEU A 90 -8.34 3.59 1.38
C LEU A 90 -8.23 3.74 2.90
N LYS A 91 -7.79 2.69 3.61
CA LYS A 91 -7.48 2.76 5.05
C LYS A 91 -6.42 3.81 5.34
N ALA A 92 -5.30 3.78 4.63
CA ALA A 92 -4.18 4.69 4.84
C ALA A 92 -4.55 6.16 4.52
N VAL A 93 -5.20 6.42 3.38
CA VAL A 93 -5.66 7.76 3.00
C VAL A 93 -6.66 8.32 4.03
N THR A 94 -7.58 7.50 4.51
CA THR A 94 -8.57 7.96 5.51
C THR A 94 -7.86 8.28 6.83
N LEU A 95 -6.93 7.44 7.26
CA LEU A 95 -6.15 7.64 8.48
C LEU A 95 -5.34 8.94 8.42
N HIS A 96 -4.65 9.21 7.31
CA HIS A 96 -3.80 10.40 7.20
C HIS A 96 -4.60 11.67 6.89
N GLY A 97 -5.55 11.58 5.96
CA GLY A 97 -6.38 12.69 5.52
C GLY A 97 -7.26 13.24 6.64
N LEU A 98 -7.82 12.36 7.48
CA LEU A 98 -8.66 12.76 8.63
C LEU A 98 -7.87 12.92 9.94
N GLY A 99 -6.56 12.64 9.95
CA GLY A 99 -5.73 12.76 11.15
C GLY A 99 -6.07 11.74 12.25
N LEU A 100 -6.61 10.57 11.88
CA LEU A 100 -7.04 9.55 12.84
C LEU A 100 -5.85 8.81 13.45
N GLU A 101 -5.96 8.42 14.72
CA GLU A 101 -5.03 7.45 15.30
C GLU A 101 -5.29 6.05 14.74
N ALA A 102 -4.26 5.18 14.74
CA ALA A 102 -4.34 3.84 14.16
C ALA A 102 -5.46 2.99 14.78
N ASP A 103 -5.63 3.08 16.10
CA ASP A 103 -6.69 2.38 16.85
C ASP A 103 -8.10 2.83 16.43
N ALA A 104 -8.26 4.12 16.13
CA ALA A 104 -9.51 4.67 15.64
C ALA A 104 -9.83 4.19 14.21
N ALA A 105 -8.81 4.08 13.35
CA ALA A 105 -8.96 3.52 12.02
C ALA A 105 -9.33 2.03 12.07
N GLU A 106 -8.69 1.23 12.93
CA GLU A 106 -9.01 -0.19 13.09
C GLU A 106 -10.46 -0.39 13.54
N MET A 107 -10.95 0.42 14.48
CA MET A 107 -12.37 0.36 14.87
C MET A 107 -13.32 0.75 13.72
N ILE A 108 -13.01 1.78 12.92
CA ILE A 108 -13.85 2.20 11.80
C ILE A 108 -13.96 1.07 10.78
N TYR A 109 -12.83 0.46 10.41
CA TYR A 109 -12.83 -0.59 9.39
C TYR A 109 -13.36 -1.94 9.91
N GLY A 110 -13.08 -2.30 11.15
CA GLY A 110 -13.61 -3.49 11.80
C GLY A 110 -15.11 -3.41 12.08
N ARG A 111 -15.66 -2.22 12.33
CA ARG A 111 -17.08 -2.01 12.60
C ARG A 111 -17.93 -1.86 11.33
N PHE A 112 -17.39 -1.28 10.26
CA PHE A 112 -18.21 -0.89 9.11
C PHE A 112 -18.11 -1.78 7.87
N GLY A 113 -17.17 -2.73 7.76
CA GLY A 113 -17.09 -3.65 6.59
C GLY A 113 -17.13 -2.93 5.23
N PHE A 114 -16.81 -1.64 5.18
CA PHE A 114 -17.40 -0.70 4.22
C PHE A 114 -16.70 -0.66 2.86
N LEU A 115 -15.78 -1.57 2.56
CA LEU A 115 -15.03 -1.53 1.29
C LEU A 115 -14.89 -2.88 0.59
N ASP A 116 -15.49 -3.94 1.11
CA ASP A 116 -15.45 -5.27 0.46
C ASP A 116 -16.61 -5.49 -0.51
N ALA A 117 -17.53 -4.51 -0.64
CA ALA A 117 -18.68 -4.61 -1.52
C ALA A 117 -18.53 -3.72 -2.75
N ARG A 118 -18.60 -4.39 -3.92
CA ARG A 118 -18.71 -3.89 -5.31
C ARG A 118 -17.41 -3.83 -6.10
N ASP A 119 -17.01 -5.01 -6.58
CA ASP A 119 -16.58 -5.22 -7.97
C ASP A 119 -17.58 -6.19 -8.64
N ASP A 120 -18.87 -5.82 -8.66
CA ASP A 120 -19.82 -6.37 -9.64
C ASP A 120 -20.04 -5.27 -10.69
N VAL A 121 -19.06 -5.10 -11.59
CA VAL A 121 -19.35 -4.52 -12.89
C VAL A 121 -19.72 -5.69 -13.76
N GLU A 122 -21.03 -5.90 -13.93
CA GLU A 122 -21.58 -6.76 -14.98
C GLU A 122 -20.86 -6.44 -16.28
N SER A 123 -20.19 -7.44 -16.85
CA SER A 123 -19.78 -7.40 -18.24
C SER A 123 -21.05 -7.47 -19.08
N ASP A 124 -21.62 -6.31 -19.40
CA ASP A 124 -22.60 -6.23 -20.47
C ASP A 124 -21.92 -6.66 -21.77
N ASN A 125 -22.44 -7.76 -22.31
CA ASN A 125 -22.22 -8.20 -23.68
C ASN A 125 -22.61 -7.08 -24.65
N ASP A 126 -21.73 -6.79 -25.60
CA ASP A 126 -22.06 -6.60 -27.01
C ASP A 126 -20.87 -6.98 -27.89
#